data_AF-A0A450WGL4-F1
#
_entry.id   AF-A0A450WGL4-F1
#
_cell.length_a   1.000
_cell.length_b   1.000
_cell.length_c   1.000
_cell.angle_alpha   90.00
_cell.angle_beta   90.00
_cell.angle_gamma   90.00
#
_symmetry.space_group_name_H-M   'P 1'
#
loop_
_entity.id
_entity.type
_entity.pdbx_description
1 polymer ?
#
loop_
_entity_poly.entity_id
_entity_poly.type
_entity_poly.pdbx_seq_one_letter_code
_entity_poly.pdbx_strand_id
1 'polypeptide(L)'
;MAVSLSYLGLIAHLRGELDKAEDYQQRSLTISEKLKTKERIALSLNFLSILSITRGDLSKAEEHSKRARQSHKDIGSRKTMAAYFAKFSYIAEEIGELDKAEKYAQHSLAIFDKLGIKGGVASNLNYLASIAQAKGELNKAEEYVQRSLALNQKLNRKKGIAANFGNIGSIAKAKGDLDKAENYFKKALAIGKELDNSEGGTAIMLNNLGEIALERGELDQARDYIQRSLALFEKVGTKSQLEKVRALLQKLDQKGISTE
;
A
#
# COMPACT_ATOMS: atom_id res chain seq x y z
N MET A 1 -4.58 -3.01 -20.78
CA MET A 1 -3.29 -3.27 -21.45
C MET A 1 -2.20 -2.26 -21.04
N ALA A 2 -2.29 -0.96 -21.37
CA ALA A 2 -1.27 0.04 -21.01
C ALA A 2 -0.98 0.13 -19.50
N VAL A 3 -2.02 0.17 -18.67
CA VAL A 3 -1.90 0.23 -17.20
C VAL A 3 -1.11 -0.95 -16.64
N SER A 4 -1.42 -2.16 -17.10
CA SER A 4 -0.74 -3.38 -16.70
C SER A 4 0.74 -3.36 -17.12
N LEU A 5 1.04 -2.86 -18.33
CA LEU A 5 2.42 -2.70 -18.82
C LEU A 5 3.20 -1.70 -17.98
N SER A 6 2.61 -0.58 -17.56
CA SER A 6 3.30 0.36 -16.66
C SER A 6 3.62 -0.26 -15.29
N TYR A 7 2.78 -1.15 -14.77
CA TYR A 7 3.09 -1.89 -13.53
C TYR A 7 4.17 -2.95 -13.75
N LEU A 8 4.12 -3.70 -14.85
CA LEU A 8 5.18 -4.66 -15.20
C LEU A 8 6.53 -3.96 -15.39
N GLY A 9 6.53 -2.78 -16.03
CA GLY A 9 7.71 -1.94 -16.19
C GLY A 9 8.30 -1.50 -14.86
N LEU A 10 7.47 -1.09 -13.90
CA LEU A 10 7.95 -0.79 -12.54
C LEU A 10 8.52 -2.04 -11.87
N ILE A 11 7.83 -3.17 -11.90
CA ILE A 11 8.29 -4.41 -11.24
C ILE A 11 9.64 -4.83 -11.82
N ALA A 12 9.79 -4.79 -13.15
CA ALA A 12 11.06 -5.06 -13.82
C ALA A 12 12.16 -4.08 -13.38
N HIS A 13 11.87 -2.78 -13.31
CA HIS A 13 12.83 -1.78 -12.84
C HIS A 13 13.27 -2.03 -11.39
N LEU A 14 12.32 -2.36 -10.50
CA LEU A 14 12.60 -2.65 -9.11
C LEU A 14 13.46 -3.92 -8.93
N ARG A 15 13.36 -4.88 -9.86
CA ARG A 15 14.21 -6.08 -9.93
C ARG A 15 15.55 -5.86 -10.63
N GLY A 16 15.84 -4.64 -11.09
CA GLY A 16 17.06 -4.34 -11.87
C GLY A 16 16.99 -4.80 -13.33
N GLU A 17 15.85 -5.30 -13.81
CA GLU A 17 15.64 -5.77 -15.19
C GLU A 17 15.36 -4.55 -16.11
N LEU A 18 16.36 -3.67 -16.27
CA LEU A 18 16.20 -2.35 -16.92
C LEU A 18 15.72 -2.44 -18.38
N ASP A 19 16.17 -3.43 -19.14
CA ASP A 19 15.77 -3.61 -20.54
C ASP A 19 14.29 -3.99 -20.69
N LYS A 20 13.81 -4.89 -19.83
CA LYS A 20 12.39 -5.24 -19.78
C LYS A 20 11.56 -4.08 -19.25
N ALA A 21 12.09 -3.34 -18.26
CA ALA A 21 11.41 -2.15 -17.75
C ALA A 21 11.18 -1.13 -18.86
N GLU A 22 12.19 -0.88 -19.70
CA GLU A 22 12.09 0.00 -20.85
C GLU A 22 11.11 -0.53 -21.91
N ASP A 23 11.17 -1.81 -22.30
CA ASP A 23 10.22 -2.41 -23.25
C ASP A 23 8.77 -2.20 -22.80
N TYR A 24 8.48 -2.54 -21.53
CA TYR A 24 7.14 -2.38 -20.98
C TYR A 24 6.69 -0.91 -20.98
N GLN A 25 7.56 0.04 -20.64
CA GLN A 25 7.21 1.45 -20.64
C GLN A 25 7.07 2.03 -22.05
N GLN A 26 7.89 1.60 -23.01
CA GLN A 26 7.77 2.02 -24.40
C GLN A 26 6.48 1.49 -25.03
N ARG A 27 6.11 0.24 -24.75
CA ARG A 27 4.83 -0.33 -25.19
C ARG A 27 3.64 0.37 -24.52
N SER A 28 3.75 0.68 -23.23
CA SER A 28 2.73 1.46 -22.52
C SER A 28 2.58 2.86 -23.13
N LEU A 29 3.70 3.53 -23.46
CA LEU A 29 3.72 4.83 -24.13
C LEU A 29 3.02 4.76 -25.49
N THR A 30 3.40 3.83 -26.36
CA THR A 30 2.80 3.65 -27.69
C THR A 30 1.29 3.45 -27.62
N ILE A 31 0.80 2.60 -26.71
CA ILE A 31 -0.65 2.40 -26.53
C ILE A 31 -1.31 3.69 -26.02
N SER A 32 -0.66 4.38 -25.09
CA SER A 32 -1.18 5.61 -24.50
C SER A 32 -1.24 6.77 -25.50
N GLU A 33 -0.28 6.85 -26.42
CA GLU A 33 -0.27 7.80 -27.55
C GLU A 33 -1.41 7.48 -28.54
N LYS A 34 -1.60 6.20 -28.90
CA LYS A 34 -2.72 5.76 -29.75
C LYS A 34 -4.08 6.11 -29.14
N LEU A 35 -4.22 5.93 -27.83
CA LEU A 35 -5.44 6.26 -27.08
C LEU A 35 -5.54 7.75 -26.70
N LYS A 36 -4.54 8.57 -27.04
CA LYS A 36 -4.45 10.00 -26.69
C LYS A 36 -4.63 10.28 -25.19
N THR A 37 -4.23 9.34 -24.33
CA THR A 37 -4.32 9.48 -22.86
C THR A 37 -3.11 10.23 -22.32
N LYS A 38 -3.18 11.56 -22.34
CA LYS A 38 -2.10 12.47 -21.91
C LYS A 38 -1.45 12.09 -20.57
N GLU A 39 -2.26 11.63 -19.62
CA GLU A 39 -1.85 11.14 -18.30
C GLU A 39 -0.84 10.01 -18.37
N ARG A 40 -1.18 9.00 -19.18
CA ARG A 40 -0.41 7.77 -19.28
C ARG A 40 0.84 8.00 -20.11
N ILE A 41 0.75 8.87 -21.12
CA ILE A 41 1.90 9.38 -21.87
C ILE A 41 2.90 10.03 -20.88
N ALA A 42 2.43 10.97 -20.05
CA ALA A 42 3.28 11.62 -19.05
C ALA A 42 3.90 10.64 -18.05
N LEU A 43 3.12 9.64 -17.59
CA LEU A 43 3.60 8.60 -16.68
C LEU A 43 4.71 7.76 -17.30
N SER A 44 4.48 7.20 -18.50
CA SER A 44 5.47 6.37 -19.19
C SER A 44 6.73 7.15 -19.52
N LEU A 45 6.59 8.41 -19.94
CA LEU A 45 7.75 9.29 -20.19
C LEU A 45 8.54 9.60 -18.91
N ASN A 46 7.88 9.88 -17.78
CA ASN A 46 8.59 10.06 -16.50
C ASN A 46 9.36 8.79 -16.11
N PHE A 47 8.79 7.60 -16.35
CA PHE A 47 9.47 6.34 -16.09
C PHE A 47 10.66 6.10 -17.02
N LEU A 48 10.49 6.36 -18.32
CA LEU A 48 11.59 6.28 -19.28
C LEU A 48 12.70 7.26 -18.91
N SER A 49 12.36 8.47 -18.44
CA SER A 49 13.36 9.42 -17.93
C SER A 49 14.17 8.86 -16.76
N ILE A 50 13.53 8.20 -15.79
CA ILE A 50 14.22 7.58 -14.65
C ILE A 50 15.13 6.42 -15.11
N LEU A 51 14.66 5.62 -16.07
CA LEU A 51 15.46 4.54 -16.66
C LEU A 51 16.68 5.09 -17.40
N SER A 52 16.52 6.17 -18.17
CA SER A 52 17.63 6.84 -18.86
C SER A 52 18.67 7.40 -17.89
N ILE A 53 18.24 8.04 -16.79
CA ILE A 53 19.16 8.49 -15.71
C ILE A 53 19.92 7.31 -15.13
N THR A 54 19.23 6.21 -14.84
CA THR A 54 19.82 5.00 -14.25
C THR A 54 20.90 4.39 -15.15
N ARG A 55 20.77 4.54 -16.47
CA ARG A 55 21.76 4.11 -17.46
C ARG A 55 22.81 5.17 -17.82
N GLY A 56 22.75 6.36 -17.23
CA GLY A 56 23.67 7.47 -17.50
C GLY A 56 23.37 8.27 -18.78
N ASP A 57 22.26 8.02 -19.46
CA ASP A 57 21.84 8.77 -20.65
C ASP A 57 21.01 10.00 -20.25
N LEU A 58 21.71 11.06 -19.84
CA LEU A 58 21.08 12.30 -19.38
C LEU A 58 20.35 13.05 -20.50
N SER A 59 20.77 12.90 -21.75
CA SER A 59 20.14 13.54 -22.91
C SER A 59 18.73 12.98 -23.14
N LYS A 60 18.59 11.64 -23.18
CA LYS A 60 17.26 11.02 -23.28
C LYS A 60 16.39 11.27 -22.06
N ALA A 61 17.00 11.29 -20.87
CA ALA A 61 16.28 11.63 -19.66
C ALA A 61 15.63 13.02 -19.74
N GLU A 62 16.39 14.01 -20.18
CA GLU A 62 15.89 15.38 -20.35
C GLU A 62 14.76 15.45 -21.38
N GLU A 63 14.92 14.77 -22.53
CA GLU A 63 13.90 14.70 -23.56
C GLU A 63 12.57 14.12 -23.02
N HIS A 64 12.65 12.96 -22.38
CA HIS A 64 11.48 12.30 -21.80
C HIS A 64 10.82 13.16 -20.72
N SER A 65 11.61 13.77 -19.83
CA SER A 65 11.14 14.71 -18.82
C SER A 65 10.44 15.93 -19.42
N LYS A 66 10.96 16.50 -20.51
CA LYS A 66 10.36 17.64 -21.21
C LYS A 66 9.03 17.25 -21.86
N ARG A 67 8.98 16.11 -22.54
CA ARG A 67 7.75 15.58 -23.15
C ARG A 67 6.68 15.24 -22.11
N ALA A 68 7.09 14.71 -20.95
CA ALA A 68 6.18 14.42 -19.85
C ALA A 68 5.53 15.70 -19.31
N ARG A 69 6.30 16.77 -19.11
CA ARG A 69 5.80 18.08 -18.68
C ARG A 69 4.81 18.68 -19.68
N GLN A 70 5.10 18.60 -20.98
CA GLN A 70 4.22 19.11 -22.04
C GLN A 70 2.87 18.39 -22.05
N SER A 71 2.84 17.12 -21.66
CA SER A 71 1.63 16.28 -21.63
C SER A 71 0.71 16.56 -20.43
N HIS A 72 1.11 17.39 -19.45
CA HIS A 72 0.50 17.41 -18.10
C HIS A 72 -0.20 18.73 -17.71
N LYS A 73 -0.65 19.54 -18.67
CA LYS A 73 -1.24 20.86 -18.34
C LYS A 73 -2.62 20.80 -17.64
N ASP A 74 -3.31 19.66 -17.67
CA ASP A 74 -4.71 19.54 -17.22
C ASP A 74 -4.83 18.96 -15.78
N ILE A 75 -5.74 19.51 -14.94
CA ILE A 75 -5.92 19.11 -13.53
C ILE A 75 -6.26 17.61 -13.37
N GLY A 76 -7.09 17.06 -14.26
CA GLY A 76 -7.43 15.63 -14.28
C GLY A 76 -6.20 14.74 -14.45
N SER A 77 -5.17 15.27 -15.12
CA SER A 77 -3.93 14.55 -15.37
C SER A 77 -3.08 14.37 -14.12
N ARG A 78 -3.03 15.42 -13.30
CA ARG A 78 -2.30 15.47 -12.02
C ARG A 78 -2.88 14.50 -11.00
N LYS A 79 -4.20 14.45 -10.87
CA LYS A 79 -4.89 13.51 -9.96
C LYS A 79 -4.60 12.06 -10.31
N THR A 80 -4.65 11.73 -11.61
CA THR A 80 -4.40 10.37 -12.10
C THR A 80 -2.93 9.96 -11.85
N MET A 81 -1.99 10.86 -12.10
CA MET A 81 -0.57 10.62 -11.82
C MET A 81 -0.30 10.37 -10.33
N ALA A 82 -0.94 11.12 -9.44
CA ALA A 82 -0.84 10.88 -8.00
C ALA A 82 -1.34 9.49 -7.62
N ALA A 83 -2.47 9.04 -8.19
CA ALA A 83 -2.98 7.69 -7.96
C ALA A 83 -2.00 6.60 -8.44
N TYR A 84 -1.28 6.83 -9.55
CA TYR A 84 -0.22 5.91 -10.00
C TYR A 84 0.95 5.86 -9.03
N PHE A 85 1.45 7.00 -8.57
CA PHE A 85 2.51 7.03 -7.55
C PHE A 85 2.10 6.33 -6.25
N ALA A 86 0.85 6.49 -5.80
CA ALA A 86 0.33 5.73 -4.66
C ALA A 86 0.35 4.21 -4.92
N LYS A 87 0.00 3.77 -6.14
CA LYS A 87 0.07 2.34 -6.50
C LYS A 87 1.50 1.83 -6.62
N PHE A 88 2.42 2.64 -7.11
CA PHE A 88 3.85 2.30 -7.17
C PHE A 88 4.47 2.22 -5.78
N SER A 89 4.08 3.10 -4.87
CA SER A 89 4.42 3.01 -3.46
C SER A 89 4.01 1.66 -2.88
N TYR A 90 2.75 1.27 -3.07
CA TYR A 90 2.24 0.00 -2.59
C TYR A 90 3.02 -1.20 -3.18
N ILE A 91 3.29 -1.20 -4.49
CA ILE A 91 4.03 -2.29 -5.14
C ILE A 91 5.47 -2.35 -4.60
N ALA A 92 6.14 -1.21 -4.43
CA ALA A 92 7.49 -1.14 -3.90
C ALA A 92 7.56 -1.63 -2.44
N GLU A 93 6.57 -1.30 -1.62
CA GLU A 93 6.45 -1.81 -0.24
C GLU A 93 6.30 -3.33 -0.20
N GLU A 94 5.42 -3.90 -1.03
CA GLU A 94 5.16 -5.35 -1.08
C GLU A 94 6.41 -6.18 -1.47
N ILE A 95 7.34 -5.60 -2.23
CA ILE A 95 8.59 -6.27 -2.60
C ILE A 95 9.78 -5.92 -1.70
N GLY A 96 9.56 -5.10 -0.65
CA GLY A 96 10.59 -4.72 0.33
C GLY A 96 11.44 -3.50 -0.04
N GLU A 97 11.15 -2.80 -1.14
CA GLU A 97 11.88 -1.60 -1.58
C GLU A 97 11.39 -0.34 -0.85
N LEU A 98 11.56 -0.31 0.48
CA LEU A 98 10.94 0.68 1.36
C LEU A 98 11.33 2.14 1.06
N ASP A 99 12.57 2.40 0.62
CA ASP A 99 13.01 3.75 0.25
C ASP A 99 12.32 4.27 -1.02
N LYS A 100 12.13 3.38 -2.01
CA LYS A 100 11.40 3.73 -3.23
C LYS A 100 9.92 3.88 -2.94
N ALA A 101 9.36 3.03 -2.07
CA ALA A 101 7.99 3.15 -1.61
C ALA A 101 7.74 4.53 -0.97
N GLU A 102 8.59 4.94 -0.03
CA GLU A 102 8.48 6.24 0.63
C GLU A 102 8.53 7.39 -0.38
N LYS A 103 9.50 7.37 -1.31
CA LYS A 103 9.62 8.39 -2.36
C LYS A 103 8.35 8.49 -3.20
N TYR A 104 7.78 7.36 -3.64
CA TYR A 104 6.56 7.37 -4.45
C TYR A 104 5.35 7.88 -3.65
N ALA A 105 5.19 7.48 -2.39
CA ALA A 105 4.13 8.00 -1.53
C ALA A 105 4.26 9.52 -1.30
N GLN A 106 5.48 10.02 -1.09
CA GLN A 106 5.75 11.47 -0.95
C GLN A 106 5.40 12.25 -2.23
N HIS A 107 5.73 11.72 -3.41
CA HIS A 107 5.37 12.36 -4.69
C HIS A 107 3.85 12.43 -4.86
N SER A 108 3.15 11.32 -4.61
CA SER A 108 1.69 11.26 -4.64
C SER A 108 1.06 12.25 -3.65
N LEU A 109 1.57 12.27 -2.40
CA LEU A 109 1.13 13.19 -1.35
C LEU A 109 1.27 14.65 -1.79
N ALA A 110 2.45 15.04 -2.29
CA ALA A 110 2.71 16.41 -2.73
C ALA A 110 1.79 16.85 -3.87
N ILE A 111 1.43 15.95 -4.78
CA ILE A 111 0.47 16.26 -5.86
C ILE A 111 -0.93 16.42 -5.29
N PHE A 112 -1.42 15.48 -4.47
CA PHE A 112 -2.76 15.58 -3.89
C PHE A 112 -2.93 16.80 -2.98
N ASP A 113 -1.89 17.19 -2.24
CA ASP A 113 -1.90 18.36 -1.40
C ASP A 113 -1.97 19.66 -2.23
N LYS A 114 -1.13 19.79 -3.27
CA LYS A 114 -1.20 20.91 -4.23
C LYS A 114 -2.54 21.03 -4.95
N LEU A 115 -3.26 19.92 -5.13
CA LEU A 115 -4.59 19.89 -5.73
C LEU A 115 -5.72 20.11 -4.71
N GLY A 116 -5.42 20.22 -3.41
CA GLY A 116 -6.42 20.36 -2.35
C GLY A 116 -7.27 19.09 -2.12
N ILE A 117 -6.88 17.94 -2.67
CA ILE A 117 -7.66 16.69 -2.59
C ILE A 117 -7.35 15.98 -1.26
N LYS A 118 -8.01 16.42 -0.18
CA LYS A 118 -7.76 15.94 1.19
C LYS A 118 -7.93 14.43 1.38
N GLY A 119 -8.82 13.79 0.62
CA GLY A 119 -8.96 12.33 0.63
C GLY A 119 -7.71 11.61 0.11
N GLY A 120 -7.06 12.16 -0.92
CA GLY A 120 -5.80 11.64 -1.45
C GLY A 120 -4.64 11.88 -0.46
N VAL A 121 -4.59 13.04 0.18
CA VAL A 121 -3.62 13.36 1.25
C VAL A 121 -3.72 12.35 2.39
N ALA A 122 -4.93 12.10 2.91
CA ALA A 122 -5.13 11.13 3.98
C ALA A 122 -4.66 9.72 3.59
N SER A 123 -5.04 9.24 2.40
CA SER A 123 -4.62 7.91 1.94
C SER A 123 -3.09 7.77 1.82
N ASN A 124 -2.39 8.81 1.34
CA ASN A 124 -0.92 8.76 1.24
C ASN A 124 -0.20 8.88 2.58
N LEU A 125 -0.74 9.66 3.51
CA LEU A 125 -0.24 9.67 4.89
C LEU A 125 -0.38 8.28 5.52
N ASN A 126 -1.48 7.56 5.27
CA ASN A 126 -1.61 6.20 5.77
C ASN A 126 -0.60 5.22 5.14
N TYR A 127 -0.27 5.35 3.85
CA TYR A 127 0.80 4.57 3.22
C TYR A 127 2.17 4.89 3.82
N LEU A 128 2.48 6.17 4.02
CA LEU A 128 3.72 6.59 4.67
C LEU A 128 3.83 6.06 6.10
N ALA A 129 2.71 5.95 6.83
CA ALA A 129 2.69 5.32 8.14
C ALA A 129 3.08 3.84 8.09
N SER A 130 2.51 3.09 7.13
CA SER A 130 2.84 1.67 6.90
C SER A 130 4.32 1.48 6.56
N ILE A 131 4.85 2.30 5.65
CA ILE A 131 6.26 2.25 5.22
C ILE A 131 7.19 2.62 6.38
N ALA A 132 6.88 3.67 7.14
CA ALA A 132 7.66 4.06 8.31
C ALA A 132 7.65 2.95 9.37
N GLN A 133 6.52 2.28 9.58
CA GLN A 133 6.44 1.12 10.47
C GLN A 133 7.33 -0.03 9.97
N ALA A 134 7.29 -0.35 8.67
CA ALA A 134 8.12 -1.39 8.08
C ALA A 134 9.63 -1.09 8.20
N LYS A 135 10.00 0.19 8.25
CA LYS A 135 11.37 0.66 8.52
C LYS A 135 11.75 0.68 10.02
N GLY A 136 10.81 0.40 10.92
CA GLY A 136 10.99 0.53 12.37
C GLY A 136 10.89 1.97 12.91
N GLU A 137 10.50 2.94 12.09
CA GLU A 137 10.35 4.36 12.44
C GLU A 137 9.00 4.62 13.15
N LEU A 138 8.75 3.93 14.27
CA LEU A 138 7.42 3.86 14.89
C LEU A 138 6.83 5.22 15.30
N ASN A 139 7.65 6.19 15.72
CA ASN A 139 7.18 7.53 16.08
C ASN A 139 6.71 8.33 14.86
N LYS A 140 7.43 8.20 13.74
CA LYS A 140 7.07 8.83 12.46
C LYS A 140 5.81 8.18 11.87
N ALA A 141 5.70 6.85 11.99
CA ALA A 141 4.49 6.12 11.63
C ALA A 141 3.26 6.62 12.41
N GLU A 142 3.42 6.86 13.72
CA GLU A 142 2.38 7.40 14.58
C GLU A 142 1.97 8.82 14.16
N GLU A 143 2.91 9.72 13.86
CA GLU A 143 2.59 11.06 13.36
C GLU A 143 1.75 11.00 12.06
N TYR A 144 2.19 10.18 11.09
CA TYR A 144 1.51 10.06 9.81
C TYR A 144 0.10 9.49 9.95
N VAL A 145 -0.08 8.43 10.75
CA VAL A 145 -1.40 7.82 10.92
C VAL A 145 -2.36 8.74 11.67
N GLN A 146 -1.89 9.53 12.65
CA GLN A 146 -2.72 10.51 13.35
C GLN A 146 -3.20 11.63 12.42
N ARG A 147 -2.30 12.17 11.58
CA ARG A 147 -2.65 13.16 10.56
C ARG A 147 -3.65 12.60 9.54
N SER A 148 -3.47 11.35 9.10
CA SER A 148 -4.43 10.67 8.23
C SER A 148 -5.79 10.49 8.91
N LEU A 149 -5.81 10.06 10.17
CA LEU A 149 -7.03 9.80 10.94
C LEU A 149 -7.85 11.08 11.09
N ALA A 150 -7.21 12.18 11.49
CA ALA A 150 -7.85 13.48 11.61
C ALA A 150 -8.51 13.93 10.29
N LEU A 151 -7.84 13.71 9.15
CA LEU A 151 -8.41 14.02 7.84
C LEU A 151 -9.59 13.09 7.49
N ASN A 152 -9.45 11.78 7.71
CA ASN A 152 -10.52 10.84 7.40
C ASN A 152 -11.76 11.05 8.29
N GLN A 153 -11.59 11.45 9.55
CA GLN A 153 -12.68 11.86 10.44
C GLN A 153 -13.37 13.12 9.93
N LYS A 154 -12.61 14.18 9.60
CA LYS A 154 -13.18 15.41 9.03
C LYS A 154 -13.95 15.17 7.73
N LEU A 155 -13.53 14.17 6.95
CA LEU A 155 -14.17 13.79 5.69
C LEU A 155 -15.23 12.69 5.83
N ASN A 156 -15.49 12.19 7.05
CA ASN A 156 -16.38 11.05 7.32
C ASN A 156 -16.08 9.79 6.49
N ARG A 157 -14.80 9.54 6.18
CA ARG A 157 -14.35 8.40 5.37
C ARG A 157 -14.17 7.16 6.24
N LYS A 158 -15.27 6.46 6.54
CA LYS A 158 -15.27 5.24 7.38
C LYS A 158 -14.20 4.22 6.98
N LYS A 159 -14.05 3.92 5.68
CA LYS A 159 -13.00 3.00 5.18
C LYS A 159 -11.58 3.48 5.53
N GLY A 160 -11.34 4.78 5.45
CA GLY A 160 -10.05 5.38 5.84
C GLY A 160 -9.83 5.34 7.35
N ILE A 161 -10.86 5.61 8.14
CA ILE A 161 -10.81 5.53 9.62
C ILE A 161 -10.49 4.10 10.07
N ALA A 162 -11.13 3.08 9.50
CA ALA A 162 -10.84 1.68 9.79
C ALA A 162 -9.39 1.32 9.49
N ALA A 163 -8.87 1.74 8.33
CA ALA A 163 -7.46 1.53 7.97
C ALA A 163 -6.50 2.23 8.94
N ASN A 164 -6.83 3.45 9.38
CA ASN A 164 -6.03 4.17 10.37
C ASN A 164 -6.01 3.47 11.73
N PHE A 165 -7.16 2.98 12.21
CA PHE A 165 -7.19 2.18 13.44
C PHE A 165 -6.40 0.88 13.31
N GLY A 166 -6.48 0.19 12.17
CA GLY A 166 -5.61 -0.96 11.90
C GLY A 166 -4.13 -0.62 12.01
N ASN A 167 -3.67 0.46 11.38
CA ASN A 167 -2.28 0.89 11.46
C ASN A 167 -1.85 1.32 12.87
N ILE A 168 -2.72 2.02 13.62
CA ILE A 168 -2.44 2.37 15.03
C ILE A 168 -2.32 1.09 15.88
N GLY A 169 -3.18 0.10 15.65
CA GLY A 169 -3.09 -1.19 16.33
C GLY A 169 -1.78 -1.91 16.03
N SER A 170 -1.36 -1.95 14.76
CA SER A 170 -0.09 -2.54 14.33
C SER A 170 1.12 -1.83 14.95
N ILE A 171 1.11 -0.50 15.02
CA ILE A 171 2.16 0.30 15.67
C ILE A 171 2.20 0.02 17.17
N ALA A 172 1.04 -0.05 17.85
CA ALA A 172 0.98 -0.36 19.28
C ALA A 172 1.54 -1.76 19.59
N LYS A 173 1.17 -2.75 18.77
CA LYS A 173 1.72 -4.11 18.86
C LYS A 173 3.24 -4.12 18.66
N ALA A 174 3.75 -3.40 17.66
CA ALA A 174 5.20 -3.29 17.44
C ALA A 174 5.93 -2.60 18.62
N LYS A 175 5.24 -1.77 19.41
CA LYS A 175 5.75 -1.19 20.66
C LYS A 175 5.56 -2.11 21.88
N GLY A 176 4.95 -3.29 21.72
CA GLY A 176 4.67 -4.25 22.80
C GLY A 176 3.39 -3.99 23.59
N ASP A 177 2.59 -2.98 23.22
CA ASP A 177 1.33 -2.65 23.89
C ASP A 177 0.17 -3.43 23.27
N LEU A 178 0.03 -4.70 23.69
CA LEU A 178 -0.94 -5.64 23.14
C LEU A 178 -2.40 -5.23 23.45
N ASP A 179 -2.66 -4.64 24.63
CA ASP A 179 -4.00 -4.19 25.01
C ASP A 179 -4.48 -3.05 24.11
N LYS A 180 -3.61 -2.05 23.89
CA LYS A 180 -3.91 -0.95 22.98
C LYS A 180 -4.07 -1.47 21.55
N ALA A 181 -3.21 -2.39 21.12
CA ALA A 181 -3.31 -3.00 19.79
C ALA A 181 -4.65 -3.68 19.58
N GLU A 182 -5.06 -4.54 20.51
CA GLU A 182 -6.33 -5.27 20.47
C GLU A 182 -7.53 -4.32 20.40
N ASN A 183 -7.55 -3.27 21.21
CA ASN A 183 -8.61 -2.27 21.21
C ASN A 183 -8.75 -1.60 19.84
N TYR A 184 -7.64 -1.16 19.23
CA TYR A 184 -7.66 -0.52 17.92
C TYR A 184 -8.04 -1.49 16.79
N PHE A 185 -7.58 -2.74 16.83
CA PHE A 185 -8.02 -3.76 15.88
C PHE A 185 -9.51 -4.06 16.00
N LYS A 186 -10.06 -4.15 17.23
CA LYS A 186 -11.51 -4.29 17.46
C LYS A 186 -12.31 -3.10 16.93
N LYS A 187 -11.83 -1.86 17.10
CA LYS A 187 -12.45 -0.66 16.52
C LYS A 187 -12.44 -0.69 15.00
N ALA A 188 -11.31 -1.05 14.38
CA ALA A 188 -11.21 -1.19 12.94
C ALA A 188 -12.17 -2.28 12.41
N LEU A 189 -12.24 -3.42 13.11
CA LEU A 189 -13.13 -4.54 12.78
C LEU A 189 -14.61 -4.15 12.88
N ALA A 190 -15.00 -3.39 13.91
CA ALA A 190 -16.36 -2.90 14.08
C ALA A 190 -16.80 -2.02 12.89
N ILE A 191 -15.94 -1.08 12.46
CA ILE A 191 -16.20 -0.26 11.27
C ILE A 191 -16.21 -1.14 10.01
N GLY A 192 -15.29 -2.11 9.90
CA GLY A 192 -15.25 -3.03 8.77
C GLY A 192 -16.56 -3.80 8.58
N LYS A 193 -17.19 -4.27 9.66
CA LYS A 193 -18.48 -4.96 9.62
C LYS A 193 -19.64 -4.10 9.09
N GLU A 194 -19.56 -2.79 9.26
CA GLU A 194 -20.57 -1.85 8.72
C GLU A 194 -20.35 -1.53 7.23
N LEU A 195 -19.20 -1.89 6.67
CA LEU A 195 -18.82 -1.54 5.31
C LEU A 195 -18.94 -2.76 4.38
N ASP A 196 -19.73 -2.60 3.33
CA ASP A 196 -19.73 -3.56 2.21
C ASP A 196 -18.33 -3.60 1.55
N ASN A 197 -17.89 -4.78 1.12
CA ASN A 197 -16.59 -5.03 0.47
C ASN A 197 -15.36 -4.71 1.34
N SER A 198 -15.44 -5.02 2.64
CA SER A 198 -14.35 -4.85 3.60
C SER A 198 -13.60 -6.14 3.94
N GLU A 199 -13.89 -7.26 3.27
CA GLU A 199 -13.45 -8.60 3.67
C GLU A 199 -11.94 -8.70 3.84
N GLY A 200 -11.15 -8.12 2.94
CA GLY A 200 -9.69 -8.13 3.06
C GLY A 200 -9.18 -7.36 4.28
N GLY A 201 -9.78 -6.20 4.61
CA GLY A 201 -9.43 -5.44 5.80
C GLY A 201 -9.85 -6.16 7.08
N THR A 202 -11.06 -6.71 7.09
CA THR A 202 -11.62 -7.52 8.18
C THR A 202 -10.74 -8.74 8.45
N ALA A 203 -10.27 -9.45 7.41
CA ALA A 203 -9.35 -10.57 7.54
C ALA A 203 -8.03 -10.15 8.19
N ILE A 204 -7.42 -9.04 7.76
CA ILE A 204 -6.18 -8.54 8.37
C ILE A 204 -6.37 -8.24 9.86
N MET A 205 -7.49 -7.63 10.26
CA MET A 205 -7.78 -7.35 11.68
C MET A 205 -7.95 -8.63 12.49
N LEU A 206 -8.67 -9.62 11.96
CA LEU A 206 -8.85 -10.93 12.60
C LEU A 206 -7.51 -11.67 12.76
N ASN A 207 -6.66 -11.69 11.73
CA ASN A 207 -5.34 -12.29 11.82
C ASN A 207 -4.51 -11.65 12.95
N ASN A 208 -4.49 -10.32 13.04
CA ASN A 208 -3.75 -9.62 14.08
C ASN A 208 -4.30 -9.89 15.50
N LEU A 209 -5.63 -9.99 15.65
CA LEU A 209 -6.24 -10.39 16.92
C LEU A 209 -5.89 -11.85 17.28
N GLY A 210 -5.83 -12.74 16.29
CA GLY A 210 -5.37 -14.12 16.48
C GLY A 210 -3.91 -14.20 16.93
N GLU A 211 -3.03 -13.36 16.37
CA GLU A 211 -1.63 -13.26 16.82
C GLU A 211 -1.53 -12.79 18.28
N ILE A 212 -2.30 -11.77 18.67
CA ILE A 212 -2.34 -11.28 20.07
C ILE A 212 -2.81 -12.39 21.02
N ALA A 213 -3.91 -13.07 20.69
CA ALA A 213 -4.43 -14.17 21.50
C ALA A 213 -3.41 -15.31 21.64
N LEU A 214 -2.69 -15.64 20.56
CA LEU A 214 -1.63 -16.65 20.57
C LEU A 214 -0.41 -16.25 21.43
N GLU A 215 -0.06 -14.96 21.43
CA GLU A 215 0.99 -14.41 22.30
C GLU A 215 0.60 -14.49 23.77
N ARG A 216 -0.69 -14.34 24.10
CA ARG A 216 -1.25 -14.49 25.45
C ARG A 216 -1.51 -15.93 25.89
N GLY A 217 -1.42 -16.89 24.98
CA GLY A 217 -1.75 -18.30 25.25
C GLY A 217 -3.25 -18.60 25.24
N GLU A 218 -4.08 -17.70 24.72
CA GLU A 218 -5.52 -17.86 24.56
C GLU A 218 -5.82 -18.69 23.30
N LEU A 219 -5.48 -19.99 23.33
CA LEU A 219 -5.42 -20.84 22.13
C LEU A 219 -6.76 -20.96 21.39
N ASP A 220 -7.87 -21.11 22.11
CA ASP A 220 -9.20 -21.23 21.50
C ASP A 220 -9.64 -19.94 20.79
N GLN A 221 -9.41 -18.80 21.44
CA GLN A 221 -9.72 -17.49 20.86
C GLN A 221 -8.81 -17.19 19.66
N ALA A 222 -7.53 -17.56 19.74
CA ALA A 222 -6.62 -17.47 18.61
C ALA A 222 -7.13 -18.32 17.43
N ARG A 223 -7.58 -19.55 17.69
CA ARG A 223 -8.13 -20.45 16.66
C ARG A 223 -9.32 -19.83 15.94
N ASP A 224 -10.31 -19.32 16.68
CA ASP A 224 -11.50 -18.67 16.10
C ASP A 224 -11.11 -17.52 15.16
N TYR A 225 -10.25 -16.61 15.64
CA TYR A 225 -9.83 -15.46 14.84
C TYR A 225 -9.06 -15.86 13.58
N ILE A 226 -8.13 -16.82 13.70
CA ILE A 226 -7.31 -17.28 12.57
C ILE A 226 -8.18 -17.97 11.52
N GLN A 227 -9.11 -18.85 11.92
CA GLN A 227 -10.00 -19.55 10.99
C GLN A 227 -10.93 -18.60 10.25
N ARG A 228 -11.51 -17.61 10.95
CA ARG A 228 -12.35 -16.59 10.32
C ARG A 228 -11.55 -15.69 9.37
N SER A 229 -10.31 -15.37 9.72
CA SER A 229 -9.39 -14.65 8.83
C SER A 229 -9.10 -15.46 7.56
N LEU A 230 -8.83 -16.76 7.70
CA LEU A 230 -8.53 -17.67 6.59
C LEU A 230 -9.69 -17.71 5.60
N ALA A 231 -10.91 -17.95 6.08
CA ALA A 231 -12.11 -18.00 5.24
C ALA A 231 -12.31 -16.71 4.41
N LEU A 232 -12.05 -15.54 5.00
CA LEU A 232 -12.15 -14.27 4.30
C LEU A 232 -11.04 -14.09 3.27
N PHE A 233 -9.79 -14.44 3.58
CA PHE A 233 -8.71 -14.36 2.59
C PHE A 233 -8.88 -15.35 1.44
N GLU A 234 -9.50 -16.50 1.67
CA GLU A 234 -9.84 -17.47 0.61
C GLU A 234 -10.89 -16.90 -0.34
N LYS A 235 -11.90 -16.20 0.20
CA LYS A 235 -12.89 -15.46 -0.60
C LYS A 235 -12.27 -14.33 -1.42
N VAL A 236 -11.30 -13.60 -0.86
CA VAL A 236 -10.67 -12.43 -1.50
C VAL A 236 -9.54 -12.81 -2.47
N GLY A 237 -8.97 -14.02 -2.35
CA GLY A 237 -7.95 -14.52 -3.27
C GLY A 237 -6.56 -13.89 -3.12
N THR A 238 -6.19 -13.43 -1.91
CA THR A 238 -4.89 -12.79 -1.67
C THR A 238 -3.83 -13.82 -1.24
N LYS A 239 -3.07 -14.36 -2.19
CA LYS A 239 -2.12 -15.46 -1.97
C LYS A 239 -1.09 -15.20 -0.84
N SER A 240 -0.48 -14.01 -0.81
CA SER A 240 0.52 -13.68 0.21
C SER A 240 -0.05 -13.65 1.63
N GLN A 241 -1.29 -13.19 1.78
CA GLN A 241 -1.98 -13.16 3.07
C GLN A 241 -2.43 -14.57 3.48
N LEU A 242 -2.89 -15.40 2.53
CA LEU A 242 -3.23 -16.80 2.78
C LEU A 242 -2.04 -17.59 3.34
N GLU A 243 -0.85 -17.39 2.79
CA GLU A 243 0.37 -18.05 3.28
C GLU A 243 0.68 -17.64 4.73
N LYS A 244 0.56 -16.34 5.05
CA LYS A 244 0.76 -15.83 6.43
C LYS A 244 -0.23 -16.45 7.43
N VAL A 245 -1.52 -16.46 7.08
CA VAL A 245 -2.57 -16.99 7.97
C VAL A 245 -2.41 -18.50 8.18
N ARG A 246 -2.04 -19.24 7.13
CA ARG A 246 -1.76 -20.69 7.23
C ARG A 246 -0.55 -20.98 8.11
N ALA A 247 0.52 -20.20 7.98
CA ALA A 247 1.68 -20.32 8.86
C ALA A 247 1.33 -20.05 10.33
N LEU A 248 0.47 -19.06 10.57
CA LEU A 248 -0.02 -18.75 11.91
C LEU A 248 -0.88 -19.88 12.50
N LEU A 249 -1.76 -20.48 11.69
CA LEU A 249 -2.56 -21.64 12.10
C LEU A 249 -1.66 -22.84 12.46
N GLN A 250 -0.64 -23.12 11.65
CA GLN A 250 0.33 -24.18 11.94
C GLN A 250 1.07 -23.94 13.26
N LYS A 251 1.47 -22.68 13.54
CA LYS A 251 2.11 -22.31 14.80
C LYS A 251 1.18 -22.52 16.01
N LEU A 252 -0.10 -22.22 15.85
CA LEU A 252 -1.12 -22.49 16.87
C LEU A 252 -1.24 -23.99 17.14
N ASP A 253 -1.33 -24.82 16.09
CA ASP A 253 -1.45 -26.27 16.21
C ASP A 253 -0.25 -26.88 16.94
N GLN A 254 0.97 -26.43 16.63
CA GLN A 254 2.19 -26.86 17.34
C GLN A 254 2.18 -26.51 18.83
N LYS A 255 1.65 -25.33 19.20
CA LYS A 255 1.51 -24.93 20.61
C LYS A 255 0.45 -25.75 21.34
N GLY A 256 -0.68 -26.05 20.70
CA GLY A 256 -1.75 -26.86 21.29
C GLY A 256 -1.30 -28.27 21.67
N ILE A 257 -0.48 -28.91 20.82
CA ILE A 257 0.08 -30.25 21.07
C ILE A 257 1.08 -30.25 22.25
N SER A 258 1.76 -29.13 22.51
CA SER A 258 2.73 -29.04 23.61
C SER A 258 2.12 -28.80 25.00
N THR A 259 0.81 -28.57 25.07
CA THR A 259 0.07 -28.25 26.30
C THR A 259 -0.88 -29.35 26.76
N GLU A 260 -0.98 -30.45 26.01
CA GLU A 260 -1.68 -31.70 26.37
C GLU A 260 -0.69 -32.75 26.89
#